data_AF-A0A1E9T902-F1
#
_entry.id   AF-A0A1E9T902-F1
#
_cell.length_a   1.000
_cell.length_b   1.000
_cell.length_c   1.000
_cell.angle_alpha   90.00
_cell.angle_beta   90.00
_cell.angle_gamma   90.00
#
_symmetry.space_group_name_H-M   'P 1'
#
loop_
_entity.id
_entity.type
_entity.pdbx_description
1 polymer ?
#
loop_
_entity_poly.entity_id
_entity_poly.type
_entity_poly.pdbx_seq_one_letter_code
_entity_poly.pdbx_strand_id
1 'polypeptide(L)'
;MTSNLFTRRAMLSGGTLLGLGALLAACGHQANNEAAATTSAAPSETASASAAASNATSASATPSPVITRGYSGGSKAPDGEYRKADAYGIAQNVPLPKAKPQQYPETFAGLREMMTDWVRARNYGIQTGDMQYVWPYMLDTYEKDIKFLKDIEGLYQRGG
;
A
#
# COMPACT_ATOMS: atom_id res chain seq x y z
N MET A 1 -32.58 -60.32 25.05
CA MET A 1 -31.20 -60.35 24.51
C MET A 1 -30.72 -58.91 24.45
N THR A 2 -29.74 -58.59 25.30
CA THR A 2 -29.25 -57.24 25.60
C THR A 2 -28.25 -56.77 24.54
N SER A 3 -28.55 -55.64 23.89
CA SER A 3 -27.78 -55.11 22.77
C SER A 3 -26.47 -54.46 23.21
N ASN A 4 -25.36 -55.13 22.92
CA ASN A 4 -23.97 -54.71 23.15
C ASN A 4 -23.47 -53.63 22.16
N LEU A 5 -24.22 -52.54 21.96
CA LEU A 5 -23.87 -51.50 20.98
C LEU A 5 -23.55 -50.12 21.58
N PHE A 6 -23.61 -49.96 22.91
CA PHE A 6 -23.36 -48.69 23.59
C PHE A 6 -22.01 -48.56 24.32
N THR A 7 -21.04 -49.44 24.06
CA THR A 7 -19.77 -49.45 24.84
C THR A 7 -18.50 -49.27 23.99
N ARG A 8 -18.59 -48.74 22.77
CA ARG A 8 -17.38 -48.41 21.96
C ARG A 8 -17.07 -46.92 21.81
N ARG A 9 -17.84 -46.03 22.41
CA ARG A 9 -17.67 -44.56 22.26
C ARG A 9 -17.11 -43.84 23.49
N ALA A 10 -16.64 -44.56 24.52
CA ALA A 10 -16.21 -43.98 25.79
C ALA A 10 -14.75 -44.27 26.20
N MET A 11 -13.88 -44.74 25.29
CA MET A 11 -12.46 -44.96 25.62
C MET A 11 -11.52 -44.49 24.51
N LEU A 12 -11.57 -43.19 24.18
CA LEU A 12 -10.40 -42.52 23.59
C LEU A 12 -10.36 -41.03 23.96
N SER A 13 -10.71 -40.73 25.21
CA SER A 13 -10.34 -39.49 25.89
C SER A 13 -9.05 -39.76 26.67
N GLY A 14 -7.90 -39.39 26.12
CA GLY A 14 -6.64 -39.52 26.86
C GLY A 14 -5.39 -39.31 26.04
N GLY A 15 -4.93 -38.05 25.98
CA GLY A 15 -3.50 -37.74 25.88
C GLY A 15 -2.95 -37.44 24.49
N THR A 16 -2.98 -36.17 24.10
CA THR A 16 -1.92 -35.58 23.27
C THR A 16 -1.75 -34.09 23.58
N LEU A 17 -0.62 -33.79 24.22
CA LEU A 17 0.25 -32.63 23.97
C LEU A 17 -0.13 -31.27 24.59
N LEU A 18 0.19 -31.17 25.88
CA LEU A 18 0.92 -30.02 26.45
C LEU A 18 2.11 -29.66 25.54
N GLY A 19 2.18 -28.42 25.02
CA GLY A 19 3.38 -28.01 24.27
C GLY A 19 3.33 -26.74 23.42
N LEU A 20 2.55 -25.71 23.75
CA LEU A 20 2.55 -24.43 23.00
C LEU A 20 2.79 -23.22 23.94
N GLY A 21 3.86 -23.26 24.73
CA GLY A 21 4.14 -22.24 25.77
C GLY A 21 5.50 -21.51 25.70
N ALA A 22 6.35 -21.74 24.68
CA ALA A 22 7.75 -21.31 24.73
C ALA A 22 8.30 -20.64 23.44
N LEU A 23 7.52 -19.82 22.72
CA LEU A 23 8.01 -19.07 21.54
C LEU A 23 7.57 -17.59 21.50
N LEU A 24 7.39 -16.95 22.67
CA LEU A 24 7.02 -15.52 22.78
C LEU A 24 7.99 -14.69 23.64
N ALA A 25 9.25 -15.11 23.74
CA ALA A 25 10.27 -14.47 24.60
C ALA A 25 11.47 -13.85 23.86
N ALA A 26 11.37 -13.54 22.56
CA ALA A 26 12.48 -12.93 21.82
C ALA A 26 12.01 -11.90 20.78
N CYS A 27 11.55 -10.74 21.25
CA CYS A 27 11.58 -9.48 20.48
C CYS A 27 11.55 -8.23 21.39
N GLY A 28 12.08 -8.37 22.61
CA GLY A 28 12.17 -7.29 23.59
C GLY A 28 13.61 -6.84 23.82
N HIS A 29 14.28 -6.29 22.80
CA HIS A 29 15.49 -5.49 23.00
C HIS A 29 15.95 -4.79 21.71
N GLN A 30 15.49 -3.56 21.45
CA GLN A 30 16.37 -2.54 20.84
C GLN A 30 15.79 -1.14 21.01
N ALA A 31 16.58 -0.27 21.64
CA ALA A 31 16.54 1.19 21.60
C ALA A 31 15.45 1.93 22.41
N ASN A 32 15.60 1.87 23.74
CA ASN A 32 15.33 3.02 24.60
C ASN A 32 16.68 3.69 24.89
N ASN A 33 16.95 4.85 24.28
CA ASN A 33 18.07 5.79 24.50
C ASN A 33 17.90 6.89 23.44
N GLU A 34 17.79 8.19 23.72
CA GLU A 34 18.10 8.98 24.90
C GLU A 34 17.15 10.18 24.95
N ALA A 35 16.59 10.42 26.13
CA ALA A 35 16.10 11.73 26.53
C ALA A 35 16.64 11.98 27.95
N ALA A 36 17.72 12.75 28.07
CA ALA A 36 18.05 13.55 29.25
C ALA A 36 19.44 14.18 29.11
N ALA A 37 19.49 15.50 28.94
CA ALA A 37 20.50 16.33 29.58
C ALA A 37 19.92 17.74 29.77
N THR A 38 19.44 18.00 30.97
CA THR A 38 19.05 19.33 31.48
C THR A 38 20.17 19.90 32.36
N THR A 39 20.14 21.24 32.51
CA THR A 39 20.85 22.11 33.48
C THR A 39 22.32 22.43 33.21
N SER A 40 22.86 23.64 33.38
CA SER A 40 22.38 24.99 33.78
C SER A 40 23.56 25.97 33.61
N ALA A 41 23.29 27.25 33.33
CA ALA A 41 23.95 28.47 33.86
C ALA A 41 24.07 29.60 32.81
N ALA A 42 23.44 30.75 33.11
CA ALA A 42 23.61 32.07 32.48
C ALA A 42 24.68 32.89 33.26
N PRO A 43 24.94 34.20 33.01
CA PRO A 43 24.70 35.08 31.84
C PRO A 43 25.97 35.86 31.40
N SER A 44 25.96 36.56 30.27
CA SER A 44 26.55 37.93 30.14
C SER A 44 26.31 38.55 28.77
N GLU A 45 25.87 39.80 28.83
CA GLU A 45 25.81 40.77 27.74
C GLU A 45 27.19 41.06 27.15
N THR A 46 27.28 41.26 25.83
CA THR A 46 28.09 42.33 25.24
C THR A 46 27.54 42.59 23.83
N ALA A 47 26.99 43.79 23.65
CA ALA A 47 26.77 44.37 22.32
C ALA A 47 28.12 44.68 21.69
N SER A 48 28.35 44.26 20.45
CA SER A 48 29.25 45.00 19.56
C SER A 48 28.97 44.65 18.10
N ALA A 49 28.59 45.68 17.35
CA ALA A 49 28.44 45.66 15.92
C ALA A 49 29.81 45.47 15.25
N SER A 50 29.85 44.65 14.20
CA SER A 50 30.72 44.95 13.06
C SER A 50 30.22 44.24 11.80
N ALA A 51 29.98 45.04 10.78
CA ALA A 51 29.70 44.61 9.43
C ALA A 51 30.97 44.05 8.78
N ALA A 52 30.87 42.89 8.15
CA ALA A 52 31.80 42.47 7.12
C ALA A 52 31.05 41.63 6.09
N ALA A 53 30.78 42.24 4.94
CA ALA A 53 30.35 41.55 3.75
C ALA A 53 31.43 40.54 3.33
N SER A 54 31.06 39.27 3.22
CA SER A 54 31.87 38.26 2.55
C SER A 54 30.94 37.44 1.67
N ASN A 55 30.82 37.97 0.44
CA ASN A 55 30.18 37.33 -0.70
C ASN A 55 30.97 36.06 -1.04
N ALA A 56 30.50 34.92 -0.54
CA ALA A 56 30.91 33.60 -1.01
C ALA A 56 29.66 32.80 -1.37
N THR A 57 28.98 33.27 -2.41
CA THR A 57 27.88 32.57 -3.07
C THR A 57 28.45 31.34 -3.79
N SER A 58 28.71 30.28 -3.04
CA SER A 58 28.83 28.92 -3.60
C SER A 58 27.58 28.14 -3.25
N ALA A 59 26.43 28.69 -3.65
CA ALA A 59 25.23 27.90 -3.83
C ALA A 59 25.45 27.11 -5.12
N SER A 60 25.79 25.82 -4.99
CA SER A 60 25.63 24.86 -6.08
C SER A 60 24.15 24.89 -6.47
N ALA A 61 23.83 25.70 -7.48
CA ALA A 61 22.53 25.75 -8.10
C ALA A 61 22.37 24.47 -8.94
N THR A 62 22.27 23.33 -8.26
CA THR A 62 21.69 22.13 -8.85
C THR A 62 20.30 22.56 -9.30
N PRO A 63 20.00 22.56 -10.61
CA PRO A 63 18.68 23.00 -11.08
C PRO A 63 17.63 22.18 -10.34
N SER A 64 16.67 22.84 -9.69
CA SER A 64 15.53 22.14 -9.12
C SER A 64 14.90 21.30 -10.24
N PRO A 65 14.65 20.00 -10.01
CA PRO A 65 14.12 19.13 -11.06
C PRO A 65 12.80 19.71 -11.57
N VAL A 66 12.66 19.81 -12.88
CA VAL A 66 11.41 20.24 -13.53
C VAL A 66 10.35 19.19 -13.24
N ILE A 67 9.39 19.51 -12.37
CA ILE A 67 8.29 18.62 -12.02
C ILE A 67 7.30 18.60 -13.19
N THR A 68 7.19 17.46 -13.85
CA THR A 68 6.20 17.23 -14.92
C THR A 68 4.89 16.80 -14.28
N ARG A 69 3.86 17.67 -14.35
CA ARG A 69 2.50 17.34 -13.90
C ARG A 69 1.96 16.15 -14.70
N GLY A 70 1.30 15.22 -14.03
CA GLY A 70 0.76 13.99 -14.62
C GLY A 70 1.58 12.73 -14.35
N TYR A 71 2.84 12.87 -13.93
CA TYR A 71 3.68 11.74 -13.50
C TYR A 71 3.86 11.75 -11.98
N SER A 72 3.57 10.62 -11.32
CA SER A 72 3.98 10.46 -9.94
C SER A 72 5.51 10.58 -9.77
N GLY A 73 5.96 11.20 -8.69
CA GLY A 73 7.37 11.54 -8.50
C GLY A 73 7.89 12.64 -9.43
N GLY A 74 6.98 13.37 -10.11
CA GLY A 74 7.31 14.52 -10.96
C GLY A 74 8.05 14.21 -12.26
N SER A 75 8.23 12.93 -12.60
CA SER A 75 8.94 12.50 -13.82
C SER A 75 8.52 11.09 -14.23
N LYS A 76 8.71 10.77 -15.51
CA LYS A 76 8.46 9.42 -16.03
C LYS A 76 9.39 8.41 -15.32
N ALA A 77 8.82 7.31 -14.83
CA ALA A 77 9.56 6.21 -14.25
C ALA A 77 10.30 5.41 -15.33
N PRO A 78 11.50 4.88 -15.04
CA PRO A 78 12.11 3.84 -15.85
C PRO A 78 11.11 2.70 -16.10
N ASP A 79 11.18 2.09 -17.28
CA ASP A 79 10.24 1.02 -17.63
C ASP A 79 10.32 -0.13 -16.60
N GLY A 80 9.17 -0.51 -16.06
CA GLY A 80 9.05 -1.54 -15.02
C GLY A 80 9.23 -1.06 -13.58
N GLU A 81 9.74 0.16 -13.33
CA GLU A 81 9.78 0.74 -11.98
C GLU A 81 8.40 1.23 -11.59
N TYR A 82 7.69 0.47 -10.75
CA TYR A 82 6.40 0.89 -10.23
C TYR A 82 6.55 2.13 -9.35
N ARG A 83 5.75 3.17 -9.63
CA ARG A 83 5.59 4.33 -8.74
C ARG A 83 4.13 4.52 -8.39
N LYS A 84 3.81 4.52 -7.10
CA LYS A 84 2.47 4.84 -6.61
C LYS A 84 2.05 6.25 -7.05
N ALA A 85 0.75 6.48 -7.15
CA ALA A 85 0.21 7.83 -7.38
C ALA A 85 0.59 8.78 -6.23
N ASP A 86 0.70 10.06 -6.53
CA ASP A 86 0.94 11.13 -5.56
C ASP A 86 0.27 12.44 -5.99
N ALA A 87 0.56 13.54 -5.28
CA ALA A 87 -0.02 14.85 -5.57
C ALA A 87 0.35 15.42 -6.97
N TYR A 88 1.35 14.83 -7.65
CA TYR A 88 1.82 15.30 -8.95
C TYR A 88 1.25 14.50 -10.11
N GLY A 89 0.83 13.25 -9.90
CA GLY A 89 0.26 12.44 -10.97
C GLY A 89 -0.16 11.02 -10.59
N ILE A 90 -0.67 10.32 -11.59
CA ILE A 90 -1.17 8.95 -11.49
C ILE A 90 -0.03 7.95 -11.24
N ALA A 91 -0.38 6.74 -10.80
CA ALA A 91 0.59 5.68 -10.65
C ALA A 91 1.22 5.30 -11.99
N GLN A 92 2.50 4.93 -11.97
CA GLN A 92 3.27 4.54 -13.15
C GLN A 92 3.64 3.07 -13.09
N ASN A 93 3.74 2.45 -14.27
CA ASN A 93 4.13 1.05 -14.45
C ASN A 93 3.28 0.08 -13.59
N VAL A 94 1.97 0.37 -13.47
CA VAL A 94 1.02 -0.57 -12.84
C VAL A 94 0.91 -1.81 -13.73
N PRO A 95 1.05 -3.03 -13.19
CA PRO A 95 0.91 -4.25 -13.97
C PRO A 95 -0.43 -4.30 -14.72
N LEU A 96 -0.37 -4.52 -16.03
CA LEU A 96 -1.56 -4.55 -16.87
C LEU A 96 -2.47 -5.74 -16.50
N PRO A 97 -3.78 -5.52 -16.33
CA PRO A 97 -4.74 -6.61 -16.18
C PRO A 97 -4.89 -7.40 -17.49
N LYS A 98 -5.54 -8.56 -17.40
CA LYS A 98 -6.01 -9.26 -18.60
C LYS A 98 -7.01 -8.37 -19.34
N ALA A 99 -6.86 -8.27 -20.66
CA ALA A 99 -7.70 -7.42 -21.49
C ALA A 99 -9.19 -7.81 -21.48
N LYS A 100 -9.49 -9.10 -21.28
CA LYS A 100 -10.85 -9.63 -21.17
C LYS A 100 -10.93 -10.71 -20.10
N PRO A 101 -12.08 -10.87 -19.43
CA PRO A 101 -12.34 -12.01 -18.56
C PRO A 101 -12.17 -13.33 -19.33
N GLN A 102 -11.51 -14.29 -18.70
CA GLN A 102 -11.41 -15.68 -19.17
C GLN A 102 -12.65 -16.48 -18.73
N GLN A 103 -12.93 -17.61 -19.38
CA GLN A 103 -13.83 -18.62 -18.84
C GLN A 103 -13.21 -19.31 -17.62
N TYR A 104 -13.69 -19.02 -16.42
CA TYR A 104 -13.17 -19.68 -15.22
C TYR A 104 -13.81 -21.07 -15.04
N PRO A 105 -13.04 -22.10 -14.61
CA PRO A 105 -13.63 -23.39 -14.30
C PRO A 105 -14.55 -23.27 -13.08
N GLU A 106 -15.66 -24.01 -13.06
CA GLU A 106 -16.65 -24.02 -11.96
C GLU A 106 -16.14 -24.79 -10.74
N THR A 107 -15.03 -24.34 -10.19
CA THR A 107 -14.33 -24.89 -9.03
C THR A 107 -13.92 -23.75 -8.10
N PHE A 108 -13.60 -24.06 -6.85
CA PHE A 108 -13.06 -23.05 -5.93
C PHE A 108 -11.77 -22.40 -6.42
N ALA A 109 -10.93 -23.15 -7.14
CA ALA A 109 -9.72 -22.62 -7.76
C ALA A 109 -10.07 -21.58 -8.85
N GLY A 110 -11.03 -21.92 -9.73
CA GLY A 110 -11.51 -20.98 -10.76
C GLY A 110 -12.16 -19.74 -10.19
N LEU A 111 -12.98 -19.87 -9.13
CA LEU A 111 -13.55 -18.71 -8.43
C LEU A 111 -12.45 -17.81 -7.84
N ARG A 112 -11.40 -18.39 -7.25
CA ARG A 112 -10.27 -17.64 -6.70
C ARG A 112 -9.52 -16.88 -7.79
N GLU A 113 -9.31 -17.50 -8.94
CA GLU A 113 -8.69 -16.85 -10.10
C GLU A 113 -9.55 -15.70 -10.64
N MET A 114 -10.85 -15.92 -10.80
CA MET A 114 -11.80 -14.88 -11.20
C MET A 114 -11.74 -13.67 -10.27
N MET A 115 -11.81 -13.89 -8.95
CA MET A 115 -11.72 -12.81 -7.96
C MET A 115 -10.37 -12.10 -8.03
N THR A 116 -9.28 -12.85 -8.24
CA THR A 116 -7.94 -12.28 -8.35
C THR A 116 -7.83 -11.35 -9.57
N ASP A 117 -8.34 -11.77 -10.72
CA ASP A 117 -8.29 -10.98 -11.94
C ASP A 117 -9.23 -9.75 -11.87
N TRP A 118 -10.40 -9.89 -11.25
CA TRP A 118 -11.29 -8.76 -10.97
C TRP A 118 -10.62 -7.72 -10.06
N VAL A 119 -9.98 -8.14 -8.97
CA VAL A 119 -9.26 -7.24 -8.05
C VAL A 119 -8.10 -6.55 -8.75
N ARG A 120 -7.33 -7.26 -9.61
CA ARG A 120 -6.27 -6.65 -10.41
C ARG A 120 -6.80 -5.56 -11.34
N ALA A 121 -7.91 -5.84 -12.04
CA ALA A 121 -8.55 -4.87 -12.92
C ALA A 121 -9.01 -3.61 -12.15
N ARG A 122 -9.70 -3.80 -11.02
CA ARG A 122 -10.15 -2.67 -10.17
C ARG A 122 -8.98 -1.87 -9.62
N ASN A 123 -7.95 -2.52 -9.10
CA ASN A 123 -6.76 -1.85 -8.57
C ASN A 123 -6.03 -1.07 -9.66
N TYR A 124 -5.93 -1.62 -10.87
CA TYR A 124 -5.34 -0.90 -12.00
C TYR A 124 -6.15 0.36 -12.32
N GLY A 125 -7.47 0.26 -12.48
CA GLY A 125 -8.32 1.40 -12.80
C GLY A 125 -8.34 2.48 -11.71
N ILE A 126 -8.32 2.10 -10.42
CA ILE A 126 -8.23 3.08 -9.32
C ILE A 126 -6.89 3.83 -9.32
N GLN A 127 -5.79 3.17 -9.67
CA GLN A 127 -4.44 3.77 -9.63
C GLN A 127 -4.12 4.64 -10.86
N THR A 128 -4.74 4.33 -11.99
CA THR A 128 -4.42 4.94 -13.29
C THR A 128 -5.54 5.82 -13.84
N GLY A 129 -6.77 5.65 -13.32
CA GLY A 129 -7.97 6.25 -13.88
C GLY A 129 -8.53 5.53 -15.12
N ASP A 130 -7.92 4.43 -15.54
CA ASP A 130 -8.33 3.67 -16.72
C ASP A 130 -9.18 2.45 -16.33
N MET A 131 -10.50 2.60 -16.42
CA MET A 131 -11.47 1.57 -16.04
C MET A 131 -11.78 0.57 -17.15
N GLN A 132 -11.11 0.61 -18.30
CA GLN A 132 -11.43 -0.26 -19.44
C GLN A 132 -11.40 -1.76 -19.09
N TYR A 133 -10.54 -2.15 -18.13
CA TYR A 133 -10.40 -3.54 -17.67
C TYR A 133 -11.46 -3.95 -16.64
N VAL A 134 -12.15 -2.99 -16.04
CA VAL A 134 -13.20 -3.23 -15.03
C VAL A 134 -14.55 -3.45 -15.70
N TRP A 135 -14.85 -2.67 -16.74
CA TRP A 135 -16.14 -2.72 -17.44
C TRP A 135 -16.60 -4.12 -17.87
N PRO A 136 -15.72 -5.02 -18.36
CA PRO A 136 -16.13 -6.38 -18.72
C PRO A 136 -16.65 -7.25 -17.56
N TYR A 137 -16.39 -6.86 -16.30
CA TYR A 137 -16.88 -7.56 -15.11
C TYR A 137 -18.19 -6.96 -14.56
N MET A 138 -18.66 -5.86 -15.11
CA MET A 138 -19.81 -5.10 -14.59
C MET A 138 -21.09 -5.45 -15.35
N LEU A 139 -22.17 -5.72 -14.62
CA LEU A 139 -23.52 -5.63 -15.18
C LEU A 139 -24.00 -4.17 -15.13
N ASP A 140 -24.77 -3.77 -16.14
CA ASP A 140 -25.36 -2.44 -16.28
C ASP A 140 -26.36 -2.10 -15.16
N THR A 141 -26.90 -3.12 -14.48
CA THR A 141 -27.79 -2.99 -13.32
C THR A 141 -27.09 -2.48 -12.05
N TYR A 142 -25.75 -2.50 -11.98
CA TYR A 142 -24.99 -1.99 -10.82
C TYR A 142 -24.76 -0.47 -10.90
N GLU A 143 -25.84 0.30 -10.96
CA GLU A 143 -25.81 1.76 -11.22
C GLU A 143 -24.88 2.54 -10.29
N LYS A 144 -24.87 2.23 -8.99
CA LYS A 144 -24.03 2.90 -7.99
C LYS A 144 -22.55 2.66 -8.25
N ASP A 145 -22.17 1.42 -8.56
CA ASP A 145 -20.79 1.07 -8.88
C ASP A 145 -20.36 1.68 -10.22
N ILE A 146 -21.24 1.65 -11.23
CA ILE A 146 -20.97 2.30 -12.52
C ILE A 146 -20.74 3.79 -12.33
N LYS A 147 -21.57 4.47 -11.52
CA LYS A 147 -21.38 5.88 -11.21
C LYS A 147 -20.03 6.10 -10.51
N PHE A 148 -19.70 5.30 -9.51
CA PHE A 148 -18.42 5.39 -8.79
C PHE A 148 -17.21 5.26 -9.73
N LEU A 149 -17.24 4.27 -10.65
CA LEU A 149 -16.17 4.05 -11.61
C LEU A 149 -16.02 5.24 -12.59
N LYS A 150 -17.15 5.79 -13.08
CA LYS A 150 -17.15 7.02 -13.91
C LYS A 150 -16.67 8.25 -13.14
N ASP A 151 -17.02 8.37 -11.86
CA ASP A 151 -16.56 9.48 -11.02
C ASP A 151 -15.02 9.45 -10.89
N ILE A 152 -14.41 8.25 -10.78
CA ILE A 152 -12.96 8.08 -10.78
C ILE A 152 -12.35 8.47 -12.13
N GLU A 153 -12.89 7.97 -13.26
CA GLU A 153 -12.40 8.36 -14.59
C GLU A 153 -12.45 9.89 -14.75
N GLY A 154 -13.56 10.51 -14.33
CA GLY A 154 -13.71 11.96 -14.35
C GLY A 154 -12.73 12.69 -13.44
N LEU A 155 -12.40 12.15 -12.27
CA LEU A 155 -11.39 12.71 -11.35
C LEU A 155 -10.03 12.81 -12.04
N TYR A 156 -9.58 11.71 -12.64
CA TYR A 156 -8.29 11.67 -13.32
C TYR A 156 -8.25 12.50 -14.61
N GLN A 157 -9.35 12.56 -15.37
CA GLN A 157 -9.48 13.47 -16.52
C GLN A 157 -9.33 14.94 -16.15
N ARG A 158 -9.66 15.32 -14.91
CA ARG A 158 -9.48 16.69 -14.39
C ARG A 158 -8.10 16.92 -13.78
N GLY A 159 -7.21 15.93 -13.79
CA GLY A 159 -5.83 16.04 -13.33
C GLY A 159 -5.58 15.57 -11.89
N GLY A 160 -6.52 14.82 -11.30
CA GLY A 160 -6.42 14.31 -9.92
C GLY A 160 -7.17 15.19 -8.92
#